data_AF-A0A353CEF3-F1
#
_entry.id   AF-A0A353CEF3-F1
#
_cell.length_a   1.000
_cell.length_b   1.000
_cell.length_c   1.000
_cell.angle_alpha   90.00
_cell.angle_beta   90.00
_cell.angle_gamma   90.00
#
_symmetry.space_group_name_H-M   'P 1'
#
loop_
_entity.id
_entity.type
_entity.pdbx_description
1 polymer ?
#
loop_
_entity_poly.entity_id
_entity_poly.type
_entity_poly.pdbx_seq_one_letter_code
_entity_poly.pdbx_strand_id
1 'polypeptide(L)' 'NPLSEITHKRRLSALGPGGLSRERAGFEVRDVHPTHYGRI' A
#
# COMPACT_ATOMS: atom_id res chain seq x y z
N ASN A 1 -4.37 -1.27 20.19
CA ASN A 1 -5.81 -1.29 20.59
C ASN A 1 -6.58 -2.12 19.55
N PRO A 2 -7.86 -2.47 19.73
CA PRO A 2 -8.59 -3.34 18.80
C PRO A 2 -8.65 -2.80 17.35
N LEU A 3 -8.70 -1.48 17.17
CA LEU A 3 -8.64 -0.87 15.83
C LEU A 3 -7.28 -1.07 15.17
N SER A 4 -6.18 -0.97 15.92
CA SER A 4 -4.82 -1.24 15.42
C SER A 4 -4.67 -2.67 14.92
N GLU A 5 -5.30 -3.64 15.59
CA GLU A 5 -5.22 -5.04 15.19
C GLU A 5 -5.95 -5.29 13.86
N ILE A 6 -7.16 -4.74 13.74
CA ILE A 6 -7.97 -4.86 12.52
C ILE A 6 -7.28 -4.18 11.33
N THR A 7 -6.72 -2.99 11.52
CA THR A 7 -6.03 -2.27 10.44
C THR A 7 -4.73 -2.98 10.02
N HIS A 8 -3.97 -3.52 10.97
CA HIS A 8 -2.75 -4.25 10.66
C HIS A 8 -3.03 -5.53 9.85
N LYS A 9 -4.06 -6.29 10.25
CA LYS A 9 -4.49 -7.51 9.54
C LYS A 9 -5.03 -7.23 8.13
N ARG A 10 -5.58 -6.04 7.88
CA ARG A 10 -6.14 -5.64 6.57
C ARG A 10 -5.19 -4.80 5.71
N ARG A 11 -3.95 -4.61 6.14
CA ARG A 11 -2.97 -3.77 5.43
C ARG A 11 -2.46 -4.47 4.18
N LEU A 12 -2.52 -3.78 3.04
CA LEU A 12 -1.87 -4.19 1.79
C LEU A 12 -0.47 -3.54 1.70
N SER A 13 0.50 -4.28 1.15
CA SER A 13 1.87 -3.80 0.95
C SER A 13 2.36 -4.14 -0.45
N ALA A 14 2.87 -3.13 -1.16
CA ALA A 14 3.58 -3.31 -2.42
C ALA A 14 5.10 -3.56 -2.24
N LEU A 15 5.57 -3.56 -0.98
CA LEU A 15 6.98 -3.78 -0.64
C LEU A 15 7.24 -5.27 -0.35
N GLY A 16 8.34 -5.81 -0.87
CA GLY A 16 8.78 -7.18 -0.62
C GLY A 16 9.56 -7.79 -1.80
N PRO A 17 9.96 -9.07 -1.72
CA PRO A 17 10.57 -9.80 -2.83
C PRO A 17 9.65 -9.80 -4.06
N GLY A 18 10.15 -9.34 -5.22
CA GLY A 18 9.35 -9.18 -6.43
C GLY A 18 8.43 -7.93 -6.45
N GLY A 19 8.39 -7.16 -5.37
CA GLY A 19 7.68 -5.89 -5.26
C GLY A 19 8.60 -4.67 -5.35
N LEU A 20 8.10 -3.51 -4.91
CA LEU A 20 8.85 -2.26 -4.92
C LEU A 20 9.87 -2.23 -3.78
N SER A 21 11.05 -1.64 -4.05
CA SER A 21 11.95 -1.17 -2.99
C SER A 21 11.67 0.30 -2.69
N ARG A 22 11.88 0.71 -1.43
CA ARG A 22 11.60 2.12 -1.01
C ARG A 22 12.42 3.14 -1.79
N GLU A 23 13.63 2.75 -2.18
CA GLU A 23 14.57 3.57 -2.96
C GLU A 23 14.15 3.70 -4.44
N ARG A 24 13.48 2.68 -5.00
CA ARG A 24 13.07 2.67 -6.42
C ARG A 24 11.58 2.97 -6.64
N ALA A 25 10.80 3.12 -5.57
CA ALA A 25 9.41 3.56 -5.65
C ALA A 25 9.36 5.02 -6.11
N GLY A 26 9.18 5.23 -7.42
CA GLY A 26 9.05 6.54 -8.05
C GLY A 26 7.79 7.31 -7.63
N PHE A 27 7.67 8.55 -8.09
CA PHE A 27 6.52 9.41 -7.76
C PHE A 27 5.19 8.87 -8.31
N GLU A 28 5.19 8.30 -9.51
CA GLU A 28 3.96 7.81 -10.18
C GLU A 28 3.26 6.68 -9.41
N VAL A 29 4.03 5.80 -8.76
CA VAL A 29 3.47 4.68 -7.96
C VAL A 29 3.05 5.09 -6.55
N ARG A 30 3.39 6.32 -6.12
CA ARG A 30 3.03 6.86 -4.80
C ARG A 30 1.78 7.75 -4.85
N ASP A 31 1.44 8.27 -6.03
CA ASP A 31 0.25 9.10 -6.20
C ASP A 31 -1.03 8.25 -6.20
N VAL A 32 -2.16 8.89 -5.93
CA VAL A 32 -3.48 8.25 -5.92
C VAL A 32 -4.01 8.20 -7.35
N HIS A 33 -4.20 6.98 -7.86
CA HIS A 33 -4.84 6.79 -9.15
C HIS A 33 -6.38 6.69 -8.99
N PRO A 34 -7.21 7.28 -9.88
CA PRO A 34 -8.67 7.22 -9.75
C PRO A 34 -9.27 5.82 -9.69
N THR A 35 -8.59 4.80 -10.22
CA THR A 35 -9.05 3.41 -10.16
C THR A 35 -9.03 2.83 -8.74
N HIS A 36 -8.38 3.49 -7.78
CA HIS A 36 -8.40 3.10 -6.37
C HIS A 36 -9.79 3.26 -5.75
N TYR A 37 -10.66 4.08 -6.34
CA TYR A 37 -12.00 4.35 -5.82
C TYR A 37 -12.79 3.06 -5.53
N GLY A 38 -13.08 2.84 -4.25
CA GLY A 38 -13.86 1.70 -3.75
C GLY A 38 -13.11 0.36 -3.66
N ARG A 39 -11.78 0.33 -3.84
CA ARG A 39 -10.98 -0.91 -3.83
C ARG A 39 -9.85 -0.91 -2.81
N ILE A 40 -9.08 0.17 -2.77
CA ILE A 40 -7.97 0.41 -1.83
C ILE A 40 -8.43 1.41 -0.79
#